data_AF-A0A0A1GWG9-F1
#
_entry.id   AF-A0A0A1GWG9-F1
#
_cell.length_a   1.000
_cell.length_b   1.000
_cell.length_c   1.000
_cell.angle_alpha   90.00
_cell.angle_beta   90.00
_cell.angle_gamma   90.00
#
_symmetry.space_group_name_H-M   'P 1'
#
loop_
_entity.id
_entity.type
_entity.pdbx_description
1 polymer ?
#
loop_
_entity_poly.entity_id
_entity_poly.type
_entity_poly.pdbx_seq_one_letter_code
_entity_poly.pdbx_strand_id
1 'polypeptide(L)'
;MIEILSCLPLSGDETIKLVNISTHRTIDVIVDRGGGSLEKNFLRYSRKAREAVITVTVDLFSPYRPIIANVFPNALILADHFHAVVQAHTALQQVRIRIMKSFNQGSRERRKKLFKDF
;
A
#
# COMPACT_ATOMS: atom_id res chain seq x y z
N MET A 1 -12.35 0.22 13.01
CA MET A 1 -11.09 -0.20 12.35
C MET A 1 -10.80 0.78 11.22
N ILE A 2 -9.62 1.42 11.21
CA ILE A 2 -9.23 2.37 10.17
C ILE A 2 -8.20 1.68 9.27
N GLU A 3 -8.40 1.77 7.96
CA GLU A 3 -7.44 1.34 6.95
C GLU A 3 -6.76 2.58 6.36
N ILE A 4 -5.43 2.55 6.34
CA ILE A 4 -4.62 3.52 5.62
C ILE A 4 -4.06 2.79 4.42
N LEU A 5 -4.77 2.90 3.31
CA LEU A 5 -4.35 2.30 2.05
C LEU A 5 -3.37 3.25 1.36
N SER A 6 -2.11 2.85 1.22
CA SER A 6 -1.20 3.52 0.29
C SER A 6 -1.72 3.23 -1.13
N CYS A 7 -1.86 4.23 -2.01
CA CYS A 7 -2.30 3.96 -3.38
C CYS A 7 -1.05 3.81 -4.26
N LEU A 8 -0.89 2.74 -5.04
CA LEU A 8 0.19 2.69 -6.04
C LEU A 8 -0.04 3.74 -7.15
N PRO A 9 1.01 4.35 -7.73
CA PRO A 9 0.86 5.38 -8.75
C PRO A 9 0.35 4.76 -10.06
N LEU A 10 -0.76 5.28 -10.59
CA LEU A 10 -1.13 5.07 -11.99
C LEU A 10 -0.81 6.30 -12.87
N SER A 11 -0.54 7.46 -12.27
CA SER A 11 -0.05 8.65 -12.97
C SER A 11 0.37 9.73 -11.95
N GLY A 12 1.67 10.00 -11.83
CA GLY A 12 2.24 11.24 -11.27
C GLY A 12 2.07 11.54 -9.78
N ASP A 13 0.87 11.37 -9.22
CA ASP A 13 0.52 11.84 -7.88
C ASP A 13 0.22 10.67 -6.94
N GLU A 14 1.07 10.58 -5.93
CA GLU A 14 1.13 9.48 -5.00
C GLU A 14 0.15 9.69 -3.82
N THR A 15 -1.15 9.42 -4.01
CA THR A 15 -2.16 9.64 -2.96
C THR A 15 -2.25 8.51 -1.91
N ILE A 16 -2.70 8.83 -0.69
CA ILE A 16 -3.05 7.90 0.40
C ILE A 16 -4.55 8.03 0.66
N LYS A 17 -5.25 6.90 0.70
CA LYS A 17 -6.70 6.87 0.99
C LYS A 17 -6.93 6.42 2.43
N LEU A 18 -7.73 7.19 3.14
CA LEU A 18 -8.17 6.89 4.49
C LEU A 18 -9.59 6.37 4.46
N VAL A 19 -9.77 5.14 4.94
CA VAL A 19 -11.07 4.46 4.88
C VAL A 19 -11.42 3.91 6.26
N ASN A 20 -12.67 4.13 6.65
CA ASN A 20 -13.26 3.43 7.79
C ASN A 20 -13.82 2.10 7.29
N ILE A 21 -13.23 0.99 7.73
CA ILE A 21 -13.63 -0.34 7.27
C ILE A 21 -15.02 -0.70 7.79
N SER A 22 -15.33 -0.37 9.04
CA SER A 22 -16.63 -0.71 9.65
C SER A 22 -17.82 -0.02 8.98
N THR A 23 -17.60 1.17 8.40
CA THR A 23 -18.68 1.92 7.73
C THR A 23 -18.55 1.91 6.21
N HIS A 24 -17.48 1.32 5.66
CA HIS A 24 -17.11 1.38 4.24
C HIS A 24 -17.10 2.80 3.66
N ARG A 25 -16.75 3.80 4.48
CA ARG A 25 -16.71 5.20 4.07
C ARG A 25 -15.28 5.70 3.98
N THR A 26 -14.99 6.39 2.89
CA THR A 26 -13.79 7.21 2.77
C THR A 26 -13.86 8.34 3.80
N ILE A 27 -12.85 8.42 4.66
CA ILE A 27 -12.68 9.50 5.62
C ILE A 27 -12.01 10.68 4.90
N ASP A 28 -10.93 10.42 4.17
CA ASP A 28 -10.10 11.46 3.58
C ASP A 28 -9.18 10.91 2.47
N VAL A 29 -8.60 11.81 1.67
CA VAL A 29 -7.59 11.50 0.64
C VAL A 29 -6.41 12.46 0.80
N ILE A 30 -5.25 11.92 1.16
CA ILE A 30 -4.03 12.67 1.36
C ILE A 30 -3.22 12.63 0.07
N VAL A 31 -2.90 13.78 -0.51
CA VAL A 31 -2.27 13.86 -1.85
C VAL A 31 -0.74 13.77 -1.79
N ASP A 32 -0.13 14.03 -0.63
CA ASP A 32 1.32 14.07 -0.45
C ASP A 32 1.80 13.05 0.59
N ARG A 33 2.84 12.28 0.25
CA ARG A 33 3.46 11.27 1.13
C ARG A 33 4.73 11.73 1.82
N GLY A 34 5.17 12.97 1.60
CA GLY A 34 6.34 13.52 2.28
C GLY A 34 6.25 13.32 3.80
N GLY A 35 7.33 12.84 4.44
CA GLY A 35 7.31 12.39 5.84
C GLY A 35 6.77 13.42 6.85
N GLY A 36 6.82 14.72 6.50
CA GLY A 36 6.25 15.79 7.32
C GLY A 36 4.79 16.17 7.02
N SER A 37 4.19 15.74 5.91
CA SER A 37 2.81 16.11 5.56
C SER A 37 1.79 15.10 6.08
N LEU A 38 2.14 13.82 6.15
CA LEU A 38 1.24 12.78 6.65
C LEU A 38 0.87 12.99 8.13
N GLU A 39 1.87 13.21 8.98
CA GLU A 39 1.65 13.49 10.41
C GLU A 39 0.80 14.75 10.61
N LYS A 40 1.12 15.83 9.88
CA LYS A 40 0.36 17.10 9.93
C LYS A 40 -1.10 16.92 9.53
N ASN A 41 -1.39 16.08 8.53
CA ASN A 41 -2.77 15.79 8.13
C ASN A 41 -3.54 15.11 9.26
N PHE A 42 -2.93 14.13 9.93
CA PHE A 42 -3.59 13.47 11.04
C PHE A 42 -3.73 14.32 12.31
N LEU A 43 -2.80 15.24 12.56
CA LEU A 43 -2.89 16.16 13.70
C LEU A 43 -4.05 17.15 13.61
N ARG A 44 -4.72 17.27 12.46
CA ARG A 44 -5.98 18.03 12.31
C ARG A 44 -7.14 17.40 13.10
N TYR A 45 -7.09 16.10 13.33
CA TYR A 45 -8.08 15.40 14.15
C TYR A 45 -7.79 15.58 15.63
N SER A 46 -8.85 15.78 16.42
CA SER A 46 -8.73 15.93 17.88
C SER A 46 -7.98 14.75 18.51
N ARG A 47 -7.22 15.03 19.57
CA ARG A 47 -6.49 14.00 20.31
C ARG A 47 -7.41 12.86 20.77
N LYS A 48 -8.60 13.20 21.28
CA LYS A 48 -9.61 12.22 21.70
C LYS A 48 -10.04 11.30 20.55
N ALA A 49 -10.21 11.83 19.34
CA ALA A 49 -10.54 11.02 18.17
C ALA A 49 -9.39 10.08 17.78
N ARG A 50 -8.14 10.55 17.87
CA ARG A 50 -6.95 9.72 17.57
C ARG A 50 -6.73 8.62 18.61
N GLU A 51 -6.93 8.91 19.89
CA GLU A 51 -6.82 7.93 20.99
C GLU A 51 -7.95 6.88 20.95
N ALA A 52 -9.08 7.19 20.32
CA ALA A 52 -10.19 6.26 20.13
C ALA A 52 -9.96 5.25 18.98
N VAL A 53 -8.88 5.40 18.21
CA VAL A 53 -8.54 4.45 17.15
C VAL A 53 -7.92 3.19 17.76
N ILE A 54 -8.60 2.05 17.57
CA ILE A 54 -8.17 0.75 18.12
C ILE A 54 -7.20 0.03 17.18
N THR A 55 -7.36 0.20 15.87
CA THR A 55 -6.61 -0.58 14.87
C THR A 55 -6.39 0.25 13.62
N VAL A 56 -5.16 0.20 13.12
CA VAL A 56 -4.71 0.85 11.89
C VAL A 56 -4.01 -0.18 11.02
N THR A 57 -4.50 -0.39 9.80
CA THR A 57 -3.81 -1.22 8.80
C THR A 57 -3.03 -0.32 7.85
N VAL A 58 -1.75 -0.62 7.61
CA VAL A 58 -0.85 0.15 6.74
C VAL A 58 -0.04 -0.76 5.82
N ASP A 59 0.35 -0.22 4.67
CA ASP A 59 1.35 -0.83 3.79
C ASP A 59 2.69 -1.08 4.50
N LEU A 60 3.48 -1.99 3.96
CA LEU A 60 4.78 -2.45 4.46
C LEU A 60 5.90 -1.37 4.35
N PHE A 61 5.56 -0.14 3.99
CA PHE A 61 6.52 0.97 3.90
C PHE A 61 6.97 1.42 5.30
N SER A 62 8.23 1.11 5.62
CA SER A 62 8.83 1.30 6.95
C SER A 62 8.63 2.69 7.58
N PRO A 63 8.71 3.82 6.84
CA PRO A 63 8.53 5.15 7.41
C PRO A 63 7.15 5.43 8.03
N TYR A 64 6.09 4.70 7.65
CA TYR A 64 4.76 4.94 8.23
C TYR A 64 4.66 4.48 9.67
N ARG A 65 5.36 3.40 10.04
CA ARG A 65 5.24 2.80 11.37
C ARG A 65 5.50 3.78 12.52
N PRO A 66 6.61 4.55 12.55
CA PRO A 66 6.83 5.54 13.61
C PRO A 66 5.81 6.69 13.56
N ILE A 67 5.41 7.15 12.37
CA ILE A 67 4.43 8.25 12.21
C ILE A 67 3.07 7.84 12.79
N ILE A 68 2.59 6.65 12.43
CA ILE A 68 1.31 6.13 12.90
C ILE A 68 1.33 5.85 14.40
N ALA A 69 2.44 5.34 14.95
CA ALA A 69 2.58 5.16 16.38
C ALA A 69 2.50 6.49 17.16
N ASN A 70 3.08 7.57 16.62
CA ASN A 70 3.00 8.90 17.24
C ASN A 70 1.58 9.48 17.17
N VAL A 71 0.90 9.31 16.04
CA VAL A 71 -0.43 9.87 15.80
C VAL A 71 -1.52 9.09 16.54
N PHE A 72 -1.44 7.77 16.57
CA PHE A 72 -2.44 6.85 17.11
C PHE A 72 -1.83 5.96 18.19
N PRO A 73 -1.57 6.50 19.39
CA PRO A 73 -0.77 5.83 20.42
C PRO A 73 -1.40 4.54 20.96
N ASN A 74 -2.73 4.41 20.90
CA ASN A 74 -3.46 3.24 21.40
C ASN A 74 -3.79 2.22 20.30
N ALA A 75 -3.43 2.50 19.05
CA ALA A 75 -3.83 1.67 17.92
C ALA A 75 -2.87 0.50 17.70
N LEU A 76 -3.42 -0.68 17.45
CA LEU A 76 -2.66 -1.81 16.92
C LEU A 76 -2.36 -1.58 15.43
N ILE A 77 -1.08 -1.63 15.08
CA ILE A 77 -0.61 -1.48 13.68
C ILE A 77 -0.60 -2.85 12.99
N LEU A 78 -1.44 -3.02 11.97
CA LEU A 78 -1.55 -4.22 11.15
C LEU A 78 -0.90 -3.99 9.79
N ALA A 79 -0.33 -5.05 9.21
CA ALA A 79 0.19 -5.04 7.86
C ALA A 79 -0.95 -5.23 6.83
N ASP A 80 -0.90 -4.46 5.76
CA ASP A 80 -1.82 -4.58 4.64
C ASP A 80 -1.53 -5.83 3.80
N HIS A 81 -2.49 -6.77 3.80
CA HIS A 81 -2.38 -8.03 3.07
C HIS A 81 -2.48 -7.84 1.55
N PHE A 82 -3.25 -6.85 1.08
CA PHE A 82 -3.44 -6.62 -0.34
C PHE A 82 -2.14 -6.13 -0.97
N HIS A 83 -1.48 -5.18 -0.31
CA HIS A 83 -0.19 -4.68 -0.75
C HIS A 83 0.90 -5.77 -0.71
N ALA A 84 0.93 -6.61 0.33
CA ALA A 84 1.85 -7.73 0.38
C ALA A 84 1.69 -8.68 -0.83
N VAL A 85 0.44 -9.04 -1.16
CA VAL A 85 0.14 -9.93 -2.30
C VAL A 85 0.49 -9.25 -3.63
N VAL A 86 0.13 -7.97 -3.80
CA VAL A 86 0.43 -7.21 -5.03
C VAL A 86 1.93 -7.05 -5.24
N GLN A 87 2.70 -6.75 -4.19
CA GLN A 87 4.15 -6.64 -4.26
C GLN A 87 4.79 -7.99 -4.66
N ALA A 88 4.39 -9.08 -4.02
CA ALA A 88 4.86 -10.42 -4.35
C ALA A 88 4.54 -10.81 -5.81
N HIS A 89 3.28 -10.57 -6.23
CA HIS A 89 2.87 -10.81 -7.61
C HIS A 89 3.70 -9.97 -8.58
N THR A 90 3.87 -8.67 -8.32
CA THR A 90 4.64 -7.76 -9.20
C THR A 90 6.09 -8.21 -9.34
N ALA A 91 6.74 -8.63 -8.24
CA ALA A 91 8.10 -9.16 -8.28
C ALA A 91 8.20 -10.41 -9.17
N LEU A 92 7.27 -11.36 -9.02
CA LEU A 92 7.19 -12.56 -9.87
C LEU A 92 6.97 -12.19 -11.35
N GLN A 93 6.07 -11.24 -11.62
CA GLN A 93 5.81 -10.76 -12.98
C GLN A 93 7.04 -10.12 -13.62
N GLN A 94 7.81 -9.33 -12.86
CA GLN A 94 9.04 -8.72 -13.35
C GLN A 94 10.08 -9.77 -13.73
N VAL A 95 10.25 -10.81 -12.89
CA VAL A 95 11.14 -11.95 -13.19
C VAL A 95 10.67 -12.68 -14.44
N ARG A 96 9.37 -12.99 -14.53
CA ARG A 96 8.77 -13.62 -15.72
C ARG A 96 9.05 -12.82 -16.98
N ILE A 97 8.77 -11.52 -16.98
CA ILE A 97 9.00 -10.63 -18.11
C ILE A 97 10.49 -10.57 -18.47
N ARG A 98 11.39 -10.48 -17.48
CA ARG A 98 12.84 -10.47 -17.71
C ARG A 98 13.29 -11.75 -18.41
N ILE A 99 12.86 -12.91 -17.92
CA ILE A 99 13.14 -14.22 -18.54
C ILE A 99 12.54 -14.28 -19.95
N MET A 100 11.33 -13.77 -20.17
CA MET A 100 10.70 -13.77 -21.50
C MET A 100 11.43 -12.88 -22.50
N LYS A 101 11.97 -11.74 -22.06
CA LYS A 101 12.73 -10.80 -22.91
C LYS A 101 14.11 -11.34 -23.30
N SER A 102 14.66 -12.33 -22.59
CA SER A 102 15.93 -12.95 -22.98
C SER A 102 15.81 -13.95 -24.14
N PHE A 103 14.59 -14.32 -24.55
CA PHE A 103 14.35 -15.16 -25.72
C PHE A 103 14.02 -14.34 -26.97
N ASN A 104 14.47 -14.81 -28.14
CA ASN A 104 14.15 -14.20 -29.42
C ASN A 104 12.63 -14.07 -29.62
N GLN A 105 12.21 -12.93 -30.17
CA GLN A 105 10.79 -12.69 -30.49
C GLN A 105 10.30 -13.76 -31.49
N GLY A 106 9.16 -14.39 -31.19
CA GLY A 106 8.58 -15.45 -32.04
C GLY A 106 9.11 -16.88 -31.81
N SER A 107 10.14 -17.07 -30.99
CA SER A 107 10.71 -18.40 -30.69
C SER A 107 9.68 -19.37 -30.09
N ARG A 108 9.84 -20.66 -30.39
CA ARG A 108 8.96 -21.73 -29.89
C ARG A 108 9.10 -21.87 -28.37
N GLU A 109 10.30 -21.58 -27.86
CA GLU A 109 10.69 -21.58 -26.45
C GLU A 109 9.92 -20.51 -25.66
N ARG A 110 9.82 -19.28 -26.21
CA ARG A 110 9.02 -18.20 -25.62
C ARG A 110 7.52 -18.55 -25.57
N ARG A 111 6.99 -19.19 -26.62
CA ARG A 111 5.57 -19.64 -26.67
C ARG A 111 5.26 -20.78 -25.70
N LYS A 112 6.20 -21.69 -25.43
CA LYS A 112 6.00 -22.80 -24.47
C LYS A 112 5.97 -22.31 -23.02
N LYS A 113 6.81 -21.33 -22.65
CA LYS A 113 6.82 -20.72 -21.31
C LYS A 113 5.63 -19.79 -21.02
N LEU A 114 4.91 -19.35 -22.06
CA LEU A 114 3.71 -18.51 -21.93
C LEU A 114 2.54 -19.22 -21.24
N PHE A 115 2.51 -20.56 -21.23
CA PHE A 115 1.34 -21.35 -20.82
C PHE A 115 1.65 -22.47 -19.80
N LYS A 116 2.89 -22.64 -19.34
CA LYS A 116 3.29 -23.84 -18.56
C LYS A 116 3.82 -23.61 -17.14
N ASP A 117 4.12 -22.39 -16.74
CA ASP A 117 4.85 -22.14 -15.48
C ASP A 117 4.01 -21.50 -14.36
N PHE A 118 2.66 -21.55 -14.45
CA PHE A 118 1.72 -21.24 -13.36
C PHE A 118 0.50 -22.16 -13.43
#